data_AF-A0A942B655-F1
#
_entry.id   AF-A0A942B655-F1
#
_cell.length_a   1.000
_cell.length_b   1.000
_cell.length_c   1.000
_cell.angle_alpha   90.00
_cell.angle_beta   90.00
_cell.angle_gamma   90.00
#
_symmetry.space_group_name_H-M   'P 1'
#
loop_
_entity.id
_entity.type
_entity.pdbx_description
1 polymer ?
#
loop_
_entity_poly.entity_id
_entity_poly.type
_entity_poly.pdbx_seq_one_letter_code
_entity_poly.pdbx_strand_id
1 'polypeptide(L)'
;MEDIQRLRDTRTEEQMQTLVLRLKVCPVCNSLTRVEAETCTLCNWAGKFDTEVDHVAETLGDLLAKCPELLHTLVPEPQPTLIARLREFLSREIRFRKRLDLRA
;
A
#
# COMPACT_ATOMS: atom_id res chain seq x y z
N MET A 1 -8.37 12.61 -14.97
CA MET A 1 -8.56 11.39 -14.15
C MET A 1 -7.36 10.47 -14.25
N GLU A 2 -6.70 10.38 -15.41
CA GLU A 2 -5.48 9.56 -15.61
C GLU A 2 -4.29 9.98 -14.74
N ASP A 3 -4.09 11.28 -14.49
CA ASP A 3 -2.97 11.74 -13.63
C ASP A 3 -3.11 11.31 -12.17
N ILE A 4 -4.34 11.20 -11.66
CA ILE A 4 -4.60 10.76 -10.28
C ILE A 4 -4.34 9.25 -10.15
N GLN A 5 -4.64 8.47 -11.19
CA GLN A 5 -4.37 7.04 -11.22
C GLN A 5 -2.85 6.77 -11.20
N ARG A 6 -2.09 7.45 -12.07
CA ARG A 6 -0.62 7.32 -12.13
C ARG A 6 0.07 7.65 -10.81
N LEU A 7 -0.39 8.69 -10.11
CA LEU A 7 0.15 9.06 -8.80
C LEU A 7 -0.15 8.03 -7.70
N ARG A 8 -1.26 7.29 -7.80
CA ARG A 8 -1.57 6.17 -6.89
C ARG A 8 -0.68 4.97 -7.18
N ASP A 9 -0.45 4.68 -8.46
CA ASP A 9 0.35 3.54 -8.90
C ASP A 9 1.82 3.70 -8.48
N THR A 10 2.43 4.86 -8.72
CA THR A 10 3.83 5.13 -8.31
C THR A 10 4.03 5.06 -6.81
N ARG A 11 3.07 5.57 -6.03
CA ARG A 11 3.13 5.53 -4.58
C ARG A 11 3.02 4.10 -4.04
N THR A 12 2.16 3.29 -4.64
CA THR A 12 2.00 1.88 -4.27
C THR A 12 3.30 1.11 -4.50
N GLU A 13 3.99 1.42 -5.60
CA GLU A 13 5.29 0.84 -5.93
C GLU A 13 6.39 1.23 -4.93
N GLU A 14 6.48 2.50 -4.52
CA GLU A 14 7.42 2.94 -3.48
C GLU A 14 7.16 2.28 -2.11
N GLN A 15 5.88 2.13 -1.74
CA GLN A 15 5.49 1.46 -0.50
C GLN A 15 5.83 -0.04 -0.54
N MET A 16 5.63 -0.69 -1.70
CA MET A 16 6.03 -2.07 -1.94
C MET A 16 7.55 -2.26 -1.81
N GLN A 17 8.36 -1.40 -2.42
CA GLN A 17 9.82 -1.45 -2.28
C GLN A 17 10.26 -1.32 -0.82
N THR A 18 9.63 -0.41 -0.08
CA THR A 18 9.91 -0.23 1.36
C THR A 18 9.55 -1.47 2.18
N LEU A 19 8.46 -2.16 1.84
CA LEU A 19 8.05 -3.40 2.50
C LEU A 19 9.03 -4.54 2.24
N VAL A 20 9.49 -4.71 1.00
CA VAL A 20 10.46 -5.76 0.62
C VAL A 20 11.75 -5.63 1.43
N LEU A 21 12.24 -4.41 1.64
CA LEU A 21 13.44 -4.15 2.47
C LEU A 21 13.28 -4.46 3.96
N ARG A 22 12.04 -4.62 4.43
CA ARG A 22 11.71 -4.91 5.84
C ARG A 22 11.33 -6.37 6.08
N LEU A 23 11.35 -7.19 5.04
CA LEU A 23 10.97 -8.58 5.08
C LEU A 23 12.15 -9.49 4.73
N LYS A 24 12.05 -10.73 5.18
CA LYS A 24 12.94 -11.84 4.87
C LYS A 24 12.13 -13.11 4.69
N VAL A 25 12.61 -14.04 3.88
CA VAL A 25 11.94 -15.30 3.57
C VAL A 25 12.57 -16.43 4.39
N CYS A 26 11.71 -17.25 5.01
CA CYS A 26 12.14 -18.45 5.70
C CYS A 26 12.51 -19.54 4.68
N PRO A 27 13.74 -20.10 4.71
CA PRO A 27 14.15 -21.12 3.75
C PRO A 27 13.45 -22.48 3.96
N VAL A 28 12.76 -22.66 5.09
CA VAL A 28 12.10 -23.94 5.45
C VAL A 28 10.66 -23.98 4.96
N CYS A 29 9.90 -22.92 5.20
CA CYS A 29 8.47 -22.88 4.91
C CYS A 29 8.07 -21.78 3.90
N ASN A 30 9.06 -21.06 3.35
CA ASN A 30 8.88 -19.96 2.39
C ASN A 30 7.98 -18.81 2.89
N SER A 31 7.85 -18.64 4.20
CA SER A 31 7.03 -17.57 4.78
C SER A 31 7.78 -16.25 4.87
N LEU A 32 7.08 -15.16 4.63
CA LEU A 32 7.58 -13.82 4.91
C LEU A 32 7.60 -13.54 6.42
N THR A 33 8.74 -13.08 6.89
CA THR A 33 8.99 -12.70 8.28
C THR A 33 9.60 -11.31 8.30
N ARG A 34 9.37 -10.54 9.37
CA ARG A 34 10.04 -9.25 9.56
C ARG A 34 11.54 -9.43 9.72
N VAL A 35 12.33 -8.50 9.20
CA VAL A 35 13.80 -8.52 9.34
C VAL A 35 14.22 -8.56 10.81
N GLU A 36 13.52 -7.85 11.68
CA GLU A 36 13.82 -7.76 13.12
C GLU A 36 13.48 -9.03 13.92
N ALA A 37 12.66 -9.94 13.38
CA ALA A 37 12.28 -11.15 14.11
C ALA A 37 13.41 -12.19 14.06
N GLU A 38 13.86 -12.69 15.21
CA GLU A 38 14.97 -13.66 15.26
C GLU A 38 14.57 -15.03 14.68
N THR A 39 13.30 -15.40 14.80
CA THR A 39 12.74 -16.67 14.31
C THR A 39 11.60 -16.45 13.32
N CYS A 40 11.34 -17.47 12.49
CA CYS A 40 10.19 -17.51 11.60
C CYS A 40 8.90 -17.55 12.42
N THR A 41 7.97 -16.65 12.13
CA THR A 41 6.68 -16.57 12.85
C THR A 41 5.76 -17.77 12.61
N LEU A 42 5.97 -18.56 11.55
CA LEU A 42 5.15 -19.73 11.24
C LEU A 42 5.76 -21.04 11.73
N CYS A 43 7.02 -21.33 11.38
CA CYS A 43 7.65 -22.62 11.68
C CYS A 43 8.68 -22.56 12.82
N ASN A 44 8.90 -21.37 13.40
CA ASN A 44 9.88 -21.13 14.46
C ASN A 44 11.34 -21.46 14.10
N TRP A 45 11.66 -21.55 12.80
CA TRP A 45 13.03 -21.67 12.32
C TRP A 45 13.89 -20.50 12.80
N ALA A 46 15.05 -20.80 13.36
CA ALA A 46 16.07 -19.84 13.75
C ALA A 46 17.33 -20.13 12.95
N GLY A 47 17.86 -19.13 12.23
CA GLY A 47 19.04 -19.32 11.41
C GLY A 47 19.17 -18.27 10.32
N LYS A 48 19.88 -18.62 9.25
CA LYS A 48 20.02 -17.75 8.08
C LYS A 48 18.70 -17.71 7.32
N PHE A 49 18.19 -16.50 7.11
CA PHE A 49 17.03 -16.23 6.26
C PHE A 49 17.49 -15.76 4.89
N ASP A 50 16.60 -15.85 3.92
CA ASP A 50 16.79 -15.22 2.62
C ASP A 50 16.33 -13.76 2.67
N THR A 51 17.21 -12.87 2.22
CA THR A 51 17.01 -11.43 2.16
C THR A 51 17.25 -10.88 0.75
N GLU A 52 17.36 -11.75 -0.25
CA GLU A 52 17.47 -11.35 -1.64
C GLU A 52 16.20 -10.61 -2.07
N VAL A 53 16.37 -9.38 -2.54
CA VAL A 53 15.27 -8.45 -2.80
C VAL A 53 14.28 -9.03 -3.81
N ASP A 54 14.79 -9.64 -4.87
CA ASP A 54 13.96 -10.21 -5.94
C ASP A 54 13.12 -11.37 -5.42
N HIS A 55 13.70 -12.28 -4.63
CA HIS A 55 12.98 -13.43 -4.08
C HIS A 55 11.97 -13.02 -3.00
N VAL A 56 12.31 -12.02 -2.16
CA VAL A 56 11.38 -11.46 -1.17
C VAL A 56 10.20 -10.77 -1.87
N ALA A 57 10.46 -10.03 -2.95
CA ALA A 57 9.44 -9.37 -3.75
C ALA A 57 8.51 -10.37 -4.46
N GLU A 58 9.07 -11.43 -5.04
CA GLU A 58 8.31 -12.52 -5.66
C GLU A 58 7.41 -13.21 -4.62
N THR A 59 7.96 -13.57 -3.46
CA THR A 59 7.19 -14.22 -2.38
C THR A 59 6.06 -13.32 -1.85
N LEU A 60 6.30 -12.01 -1.77
CA LEU A 60 5.28 -11.03 -1.39
C LEU A 60 4.21 -10.86 -2.47
N GLY A 61 4.61 -10.84 -3.74
CA GLY A 61 3.70 -10.83 -4.89
C GLY A 61 2.77 -12.04 -4.89
N ASP A 62 3.32 -13.24 -4.66
CA ASP A 62 2.57 -14.48 -4.55
C ASP A 62 1.56 -14.46 -3.39
N LEU A 63 1.96 -13.89 -2.24
CA LEU A 63 1.07 -13.74 -1.09
C LEU A 63 -0.10 -12.80 -1.42
N LEU A 64 0.19 -11.66 -2.07
CA LEU A 64 -0.83 -10.69 -2.48
C LEU A 64 -1.74 -11.23 -3.58
N ALA A 65 -1.24 -12.06 -4.49
CA ALA A 65 -2.04 -12.72 -5.51
C ALA A 65 -3.07 -13.68 -4.91
N LYS A 66 -2.70 -14.39 -3.83
CA LYS A 66 -3.60 -15.29 -3.09
C LYS A 66 -4.56 -14.54 -2.18
N CYS A 67 -4.10 -13.43 -1.60
CA CYS A 67 -4.82 -12.65 -0.60
C CYS A 67 -4.78 -11.15 -0.97
N PRO A 68 -5.56 -10.72 -1.98
CA PRO A 68 -5.51 -9.33 -2.47
C PRO A 68 -5.91 -8.30 -1.41
N GLU A 69 -6.77 -8.69 -0.47
CA GLU A 69 -7.22 -7.85 0.65
C GLU A 69 -6.07 -7.38 1.56
N LEU A 70 -4.95 -8.11 1.59
CA LEU A 70 -3.77 -7.71 2.36
C LEU A 70 -3.16 -6.41 1.82
N LEU A 71 -3.35 -6.10 0.54
CA LEU A 71 -2.84 -4.87 -0.07
C LEU A 71 -3.40 -3.64 0.65
N HIS A 72 -4.69 -3.64 1.01
CA HIS A 72 -5.32 -2.54 1.74
C HIS A 72 -4.77 -2.34 3.16
N THR A 73 -4.25 -3.41 3.77
CA THR A 73 -3.69 -3.38 5.12
C THR A 73 -2.21 -2.98 5.10
N LEU A 74 -1.46 -3.43 4.09
CA LEU A 74 -0.03 -3.18 3.92
C LEU A 74 0.25 -1.79 3.31
N VAL A 75 -0.64 -1.33 2.42
CA VAL A 75 -0.57 -0.05 1.73
C VAL A 75 -1.81 0.75 2.15
N PRO A 76 -1.82 1.39 3.34
CA PRO A 76 -2.97 2.14 3.79
C PRO A 76 -3.23 3.30 2.82
N GLU A 77 -4.45 3.35 2.27
CA GLU A 77 -4.88 4.48 1.44
C GLU A 77 -4.77 5.79 2.25
N PRO A 78 -4.32 6.88 1.62
CA PRO A 78 -4.29 8.17 2.29
C PRO A 78 -5.72 8.58 2.66
N GLN A 79 -6.01 8.61 3.96
CA GLN A 79 -7.28 9.14 4.45
C GLN A 79 -7.39 10.61 4.02
N PRO A 80 -8.53 11.03 3.42
CA PRO A 80 -8.72 12.42 3.04
C PRO A 80 -8.67 13.27 4.31
N THR A 81 -7.74 14.22 4.34
CA THR A 81 -7.59 15.15 5.46
C THR A 81 -8.87 15.97 5.64
N LEU A 82 -9.13 16.44 6.87
CA LEU A 82 -10.30 17.29 7.16
C LEU A 82 -10.37 18.51 6.22
N ILE A 83 -9.21 19.05 5.83
CA ILE A 83 -9.07 20.14 4.87
C ILE A 83 -9.53 19.71 3.46
N ALA A 84 -9.18 18.49 3.02
CA ALA A 84 -9.64 17.95 1.75
C ALA A 84 -11.16 17.77 1.72
N ARG A 85 -11.75 17.31 2.83
CA ARG A 85 -13.23 17.21 2.99
C ARG A 85 -13.91 18.57 2.95
N LEU A 86 -13.34 19.57 3.64
CA LEU A 86 -13.87 20.93 3.66
C LEU A 86 -13.83 21.59 2.28
N ARG A 87 -12.73 21.38 1.55
CA ARG A 87 -12.55 21.90 0.18
C ARG A 87 -13.55 21.28 -0.80
N GLU A 88 -13.85 19.99 -0.66
CA GLU A 88 -14.87 19.33 -1.46
C GLU A 88 -16.26 19.94 -1.22
N PHE A 89 -16.60 20.21 0.05
CA PHE A 89 -17.85 20.85 0.44
C PHE A 89 -17.99 22.27 -0.14
N LEU A 90 -16.96 23.10 0.04
CA LEU A 90 -16.90 24.46 -0.51
C LEU A 90 -16.96 24.48 -2.05
N SER A 91 -16.29 23.51 -2.70
CA SER A 91 -16.31 23.41 -4.17
C SER A 91 -17.67 23.03 -4.74
N ARG A 92 -18.49 22.27 -3.99
CA ARG A 92 -19.90 21.98 -4.34
C ARG A 92 -20.74 23.25 -4.26
N GLU A 93 -20.57 24.04 -3.21
CA GLU A 93 -21.35 25.24 -2.96
C GLU A 93 -21.06 26.37 -3.96
N ILE A 94 -19.80 26.55 -4.36
CA ILE A 94 -19.40 27.48 -5.43
C ILE A 94 -19.98 27.03 -6.79
N ARG A 95 -20.07 25.72 -7.05
CA ARG A 95 -20.66 25.18 -8.30
C ARG A 95 -22.17 25.41 -8.35
N PHE A 96 -22.85 25.37 -7.20
CA PHE A 96 -24.26 25.74 -7.10
C PHE A 96 -24.49 27.23 -7.36
N ARG A 97 -23.64 28.11 -6.81
CA ARG A 97 -23.70 29.56 -7.09
C ARG A 97 -23.53 29.89 -8.58
N LYS A 98 -22.56 29.26 -9.26
CA LYS A 98 -22.36 29.46 -10.71
C LYS A 98 -23.54 29.03 -11.58
N ARG A 99 -24.43 28.14 -11.09
CA ARG A 99 -25.67 27.77 -11.82
C ARG A 99 -26.81 28.76 -11.61
N LEU A 100 -26.78 29.58 -10.56
CA LEU A 100 -27.80 30.59 -10.31
C LEU A 100 -27.54 31.86 -11.13
N ASP A 101 -26.27 32.22 -11.37
CA ASP A 101 -25.91 33.36 -12.23
C ASP A 101 -26.17 33.15 -13.72
N LEU A 102 -26.29 31.91 -14.20
CA LEU A 102 -26.64 31.61 -15.60
C LEU A 102 -28.16 31.72 -15.89
N ARG A 103 -28.95 32.10 -14.90
CA ARG A 103 -30.41 32.24 -14.99
C ARG A 103 -30.92 33.63 -14.60
N ALA A 104 -30.01 34.59 -14.36
CA ALA A 104 -30.32 36.01 -14.17
C ALA A 104 -30.11 36.77 -15.47
#